data_AF-A0A1M3MSG4-F1
#
_entry.id   AF-A0A1M3MSG4-F1
#
_cell.length_a   1.000
_cell.length_b   1.000
_cell.length_c   1.000
_cell.angle_alpha   90.00
_cell.angle_beta   90.00
_cell.angle_gamma   90.00
#
_symmetry.space_group_name_H-M   'P 1'
#
loop_
_entity.id
_entity.type
_entity.pdbx_description
1 polymer ?
#
loop_
_entity_poly.entity_id
_entity_poly.type
_entity_poly.pdbx_seq_one_letter_code
_entity_poly.pdbx_strand_id
1 'polypeptide(L)'
;MKRELLLAAAVALLSGSLGACKPKAGGSCKIETKEVCVEDAKALACHDGKWEEIACRGPDGCVKNGGEHICDQSVAESGDACNLADDYVCTGDKKGMLQCTKNKWTLVQSCLGERACVMEKKKVTCDNSVANVGDACREEEDYACSPDKKAALACRKGQFVQASLCKGPKGCRVTGSKDQGFKVECDDSVAAVGDACEKEEHFSCSADERTILRCRNKKFELEEKCKSREKCQIRGGQVGCY
;
A
#
# COMPACT_ATOMS: atom_id res chain seq x y z
N MET A 1 87.43 -39.09 8.20
CA MET A 1 87.12 -38.82 9.63
C MET A 1 85.75 -38.19 9.71
N LYS A 2 84.89 -38.78 10.55
CA LYS A 2 83.47 -38.48 10.73
C LYS A 2 83.25 -37.07 11.29
N ARG A 3 82.19 -36.40 10.85
CA ARG A 3 81.20 -35.79 11.76
C ARG A 3 79.91 -35.51 11.00
N GLU A 4 78.89 -36.25 11.39
CA GLU A 4 77.49 -36.02 11.08
C GLU A 4 76.92 -34.93 12.01
N LEU A 5 75.86 -34.23 11.58
CA LEU A 5 74.50 -34.30 12.13
C LEU A 5 73.65 -33.04 11.76
N LEU A 6 72.43 -33.33 11.32
CA LEU A 6 71.13 -32.67 11.57
C LEU A 6 70.62 -31.48 10.72
N LEU A 7 69.48 -31.82 10.08
CA LEU A 7 68.37 -31.00 9.60
C LEU A 7 67.86 -29.97 10.62
N ALA A 8 67.36 -28.84 10.11
CA ALA A 8 66.13 -28.22 10.61
C ALA A 8 65.43 -27.42 9.49
N ALA A 9 64.40 -28.02 8.88
CA ALA A 9 63.42 -27.30 8.06
C ALA A 9 62.44 -26.58 8.99
N ALA A 10 62.49 -25.25 9.02
CA ALA A 10 61.54 -24.44 9.77
C ALA A 10 60.24 -24.28 8.96
N VAL A 11 59.27 -25.16 9.22
CA VAL A 11 57.89 -25.03 8.75
C VAL A 11 57.19 -23.95 9.59
N ALA A 12 56.54 -23.02 8.89
CA ALA A 12 55.74 -21.95 9.42
C ALA A 12 54.53 -22.45 10.23
N LEU A 13 54.31 -21.86 11.40
CA LEU A 13 53.01 -21.79 12.08
C LEU A 13 52.79 -20.34 12.50
N LEU A 14 52.43 -19.51 11.52
CA LEU A 14 51.73 -18.24 11.78
C LEU A 14 50.30 -18.62 12.19
N SER A 15 50.12 -18.82 13.49
CA SER A 15 48.82 -18.97 14.15
C SER A 15 48.06 -17.65 14.08
N GLY A 16 47.47 -17.36 12.91
CA GLY A 16 46.49 -16.30 12.74
C GLY A 16 45.23 -16.69 13.50
N SER A 17 45.07 -16.14 14.69
CA SER A 17 43.81 -16.18 15.44
C SER A 17 42.70 -15.60 14.57
N LEU A 18 41.89 -16.47 13.95
CA LEU A 18 40.60 -16.17 13.33
C LEU A 18 39.64 -15.70 14.43
N GLY A 19 39.82 -14.47 14.91
CA GLY A 19 38.75 -13.77 15.59
C GLY A 19 37.61 -13.67 14.59
N ALA A 20 36.54 -14.43 14.80
CA ALA A 20 35.35 -14.38 13.96
C ALA A 20 34.90 -12.92 13.87
N CYS A 21 35.19 -12.26 12.75
CA CYS A 21 34.74 -10.89 12.53
C CYS A 21 33.22 -10.90 12.62
N LYS A 22 32.69 -10.09 13.55
CA LYS A 22 31.26 -9.87 13.65
C LYS A 22 30.76 -9.38 12.28
N PRO A 23 29.63 -9.91 11.78
CA PRO A 23 28.99 -9.38 10.58
C PRO A 23 28.83 -7.86 10.66
N LYS A 24 29.06 -7.20 9.53
CA LYS A 24 28.90 -5.75 9.38
C LYS A 24 28.29 -5.46 8.02
N ALA A 25 27.51 -4.39 7.92
CA ALA A 25 26.92 -3.94 6.66
C ALA A 25 27.98 -3.81 5.55
N GLY A 26 27.63 -4.23 4.34
CA GLY A 26 28.50 -4.30 3.16
C GLY A 26 29.53 -5.43 3.17
N GLY A 27 29.73 -6.12 4.29
CA GLY A 27 30.62 -7.29 4.38
C GLY A 27 30.05 -8.49 3.63
N SER A 28 30.90 -9.45 3.26
CA SER A 28 30.47 -10.66 2.56
C SER A 28 29.69 -11.61 3.46
N CYS A 29 28.66 -12.22 2.90
CA CYS A 29 27.87 -13.29 3.51
C CYS A 29 27.68 -14.45 2.52
N LYS A 30 27.31 -15.63 3.02
CA LYS A 30 27.24 -16.86 2.21
C LYS A 30 25.87 -17.52 2.18
N ILE A 31 25.04 -17.26 3.19
CA ILE A 31 23.75 -17.90 3.36
C ILE A 31 22.73 -16.79 3.13
N GLU A 32 22.10 -16.82 1.96
CA GLU A 32 21.06 -15.86 1.59
C GLU A 32 19.94 -15.86 2.63
N THR A 33 19.34 -14.69 2.84
CA THR A 33 18.30 -14.43 3.85
C THR A 33 18.67 -14.76 5.30
N LYS A 34 19.93 -15.11 5.57
CA LYS A 34 20.40 -15.28 6.95
C LYS A 34 20.33 -13.94 7.66
N GLU A 35 19.82 -13.97 8.89
CA GLU A 35 19.75 -12.82 9.77
C GLU A 35 20.76 -12.92 10.92
N VAL A 36 21.25 -11.78 11.38
CA VAL A 36 22.05 -11.65 12.60
C VAL A 36 21.66 -10.37 13.32
N CYS A 37 21.10 -10.50 14.52
CA CYS A 37 20.80 -9.35 15.38
C CYS A 37 22.09 -8.61 15.73
N VAL A 38 22.08 -7.30 15.48
CA VAL A 38 23.18 -6.39 15.86
C VAL A 38 22.76 -5.45 16.99
N GLU A 39 21.47 -5.11 17.06
CA GLU A 39 20.83 -4.31 18.10
C GLU A 39 19.38 -4.82 18.30
N ASP A 40 18.70 -4.40 19.36
CA ASP A 40 17.33 -4.84 19.66
C ASP A 40 16.31 -4.48 18.56
N ALA A 41 16.55 -3.42 17.78
CA ALA A 41 15.68 -3.00 16.68
C ALA A 41 16.31 -3.20 15.28
N LYS A 42 17.46 -3.90 15.19
CA LYS A 42 18.21 -4.03 13.94
C LYS A 42 18.88 -5.38 13.78
N ALA A 43 18.82 -5.88 12.55
CA ALA A 43 19.58 -7.06 12.14
C ALA A 43 20.37 -6.78 10.86
N LEU A 44 21.30 -7.68 10.56
CA LEU A 44 21.91 -7.78 9.24
C LEU A 44 21.28 -8.96 8.51
N ALA A 45 20.80 -8.72 7.30
CA ALA A 45 20.31 -9.72 6.36
C ALA A 45 21.35 -9.98 5.27
N CYS A 46 21.48 -11.22 4.81
CA CYS A 46 22.32 -11.53 3.65
C CYS A 46 21.53 -11.38 2.35
N HIS A 47 21.84 -10.34 1.58
CA HIS A 47 21.29 -10.06 0.25
C HIS A 47 22.40 -9.99 -0.79
N ASP A 48 22.27 -10.75 -1.87
CA ASP A 48 23.23 -10.77 -2.99
C ASP A 48 24.68 -10.99 -2.52
N GLY A 49 24.86 -11.87 -1.53
CA GLY A 49 26.16 -12.19 -0.93
C GLY A 49 26.78 -11.06 -0.09
N LYS A 50 26.01 -10.02 0.26
CA LYS A 50 26.43 -8.95 1.17
C LYS A 50 25.47 -8.78 2.34
N TRP A 51 26.02 -8.42 3.50
CA TRP A 51 25.24 -8.02 4.65
C TRP A 51 24.60 -6.65 4.41
N GLU A 52 23.28 -6.58 4.48
CA GLU A 52 22.49 -5.35 4.45
C GLU A 52 21.78 -5.17 5.80
N GLU A 53 21.66 -3.92 6.27
CA GLU A 53 20.92 -3.62 7.50
C GLU A 53 19.41 -3.70 7.24
N ILE A 54 18.70 -4.42 8.11
CA ILE A 54 17.24 -4.49 8.15
C ILE A 54 16.72 -3.96 9.48
N ALA A 55 15.56 -3.31 9.46
CA ALA A 55 14.90 -2.79 10.65
C ALA A 55 13.90 -3.81 11.20
N CYS A 56 14.02 -4.15 12.49
CA CYS A 56 13.11 -5.04 13.19
C CYS A 56 12.07 -4.20 13.93
N ARG A 57 11.10 -3.67 13.20
CA ARG A 57 10.13 -2.69 13.74
C ARG A 57 8.94 -3.31 14.46
N GLY A 58 8.75 -4.61 14.31
CA GLY A 58 7.68 -5.29 15.03
C GLY A 58 7.94 -5.35 16.54
N PRO A 59 6.91 -5.67 17.33
CA PRO A 59 6.95 -5.61 18.79
C PRO A 59 8.03 -6.51 19.43
N ASP A 60 8.43 -7.59 18.77
CA ASP A 60 9.46 -8.50 19.31
C ASP A 60 10.88 -8.01 19.01
N GLY A 61 11.04 -7.01 18.12
CA GLY A 61 12.35 -6.51 17.72
C GLY A 61 13.22 -7.60 17.09
N CYS A 62 14.51 -7.59 17.37
CA CYS A 62 15.43 -8.65 16.97
C CYS A 62 15.71 -9.58 18.15
N VAL A 63 15.34 -10.86 18.01
CA VAL A 63 15.51 -11.86 19.05
C VAL A 63 16.47 -12.95 18.63
N LYS A 64 17.23 -13.47 19.59
CA LYS A 64 18.02 -14.69 19.42
C LYS A 64 17.30 -15.85 20.06
N ASN A 65 16.77 -16.77 19.26
CA ASN A 65 16.05 -17.96 19.73
C ASN A 65 16.75 -19.23 19.26
N GLY A 66 17.15 -20.10 20.19
CA GLY A 66 17.76 -21.39 19.84
C GLY A 66 19.08 -21.32 19.05
N GLY A 67 19.75 -20.16 19.02
CA GLY A 67 20.94 -19.92 18.20
C GLY A 67 20.66 -19.28 16.83
N GLU A 68 19.38 -19.18 16.44
CA GLU A 68 18.92 -18.41 15.29
C GLU A 68 18.64 -16.96 15.70
N HIS A 69 18.80 -16.05 14.75
CA HIS A 69 18.42 -14.65 14.91
C HIS A 69 17.18 -14.42 14.07
N ILE A 70 16.17 -13.78 14.66
CA ILE A 70 14.88 -13.52 14.02
C ILE A 70 14.60 -12.03 14.17
N CYS A 71 14.50 -11.33 13.06
CA CYS A 71 14.09 -9.95 12.97
C CYS A 71 12.57 -9.87 12.79
N ASP A 72 11.86 -9.28 13.74
CA ASP A 72 10.43 -9.03 13.62
C ASP A 72 10.16 -7.90 12.63
N GLN A 73 9.82 -8.28 11.41
CA GLN A 73 9.45 -7.40 10.31
C GLN A 73 7.92 -7.32 10.12
N SER A 74 7.12 -7.67 11.13
CA SER A 74 5.64 -7.63 11.05
C SER A 74 5.04 -6.23 10.78
N VAL A 75 5.87 -5.20 10.91
CA VAL A 75 5.64 -3.80 10.54
C VAL A 75 6.90 -3.31 9.83
N ALA A 76 6.76 -2.44 8.83
CA ALA A 76 7.90 -1.88 8.11
C ALA A 76 7.63 -0.45 7.63
N GLU A 77 8.63 0.22 7.08
CA GLU A 77 8.46 1.46 6.32
C GLU A 77 8.88 1.25 4.86
N SER A 78 8.34 2.07 3.95
CA SER A 78 8.71 1.94 2.53
C SER A 78 10.21 2.22 2.32
N GLY A 79 10.87 1.34 1.56
CA GLY A 79 12.30 1.39 1.28
C GLY A 79 13.18 0.63 2.28
N ASP A 80 12.63 0.20 3.43
CA ASP A 80 13.32 -0.69 4.35
C ASP A 80 13.70 -1.99 3.62
N ALA A 81 14.87 -2.55 3.95
CA ALA A 81 15.26 -3.85 3.45
C ALA A 81 14.40 -4.97 4.07
N CYS A 82 14.16 -6.04 3.31
CA CYS A 82 13.30 -7.15 3.73
C CYS A 82 13.80 -8.52 3.28
N ASN A 83 13.55 -9.54 4.11
CA ASN A 83 13.89 -10.95 3.85
C ASN A 83 12.67 -11.84 3.54
N LEU A 84 11.48 -11.26 3.57
CA LEU A 84 10.21 -11.99 3.48
C LEU A 84 9.62 -11.82 2.08
N ALA A 85 10.29 -12.38 1.06
CA ALA A 85 9.89 -12.18 -0.34
C ALA A 85 8.40 -12.46 -0.56
N ASP A 86 7.72 -11.52 -1.26
CA ASP A 86 6.29 -11.55 -1.57
C ASP A 86 5.32 -11.51 -0.36
N ASP A 87 5.82 -11.42 0.88
CA ASP A 87 4.98 -11.15 2.04
C ASP A 87 4.49 -9.69 2.06
N TYR A 88 3.48 -9.48 2.90
CA TYR A 88 2.87 -8.17 3.10
C TYR A 88 2.79 -7.79 4.56
N VAL A 89 3.02 -6.50 4.81
CA VAL A 89 3.00 -5.92 6.14
C VAL A 89 2.36 -4.54 6.11
N CYS A 90 1.98 -4.04 7.28
CA CYS A 90 1.50 -2.67 7.42
C CYS A 90 2.67 -1.71 7.64
N THR A 91 2.46 -0.44 7.24
CA THR A 91 3.28 0.67 7.71
C THR A 91 3.15 0.86 9.22
N GLY A 92 4.11 1.51 9.88
CA GLY A 92 4.06 1.78 11.32
C GLY A 92 2.85 2.62 11.74
N ASP A 93 2.41 3.53 10.87
CA ASP A 93 1.22 4.35 11.07
C ASP A 93 -0.10 3.67 10.63
N LYS A 94 -0.01 2.44 10.12
CA LYS A 94 -1.12 1.63 9.58
C LYS A 94 -1.83 2.26 8.37
N LYS A 95 -1.29 3.30 7.74
CA LYS A 95 -1.90 3.97 6.58
C LYS A 95 -1.52 3.35 5.24
N GLY A 96 -0.63 2.37 5.22
CA GLY A 96 -0.22 1.69 3.99
C GLY A 96 0.02 0.21 4.18
N MET A 97 -0.09 -0.51 3.06
CA MET A 97 0.29 -1.91 2.92
C MET A 97 1.52 -1.99 2.02
N LEU A 98 2.54 -2.67 2.53
CA LEU A 98 3.83 -2.86 1.87
C LEU A 98 3.92 -4.30 1.37
N GLN A 99 4.60 -4.50 0.23
CA GLN A 99 5.01 -5.82 -0.26
C GLN A 99 6.54 -5.88 -0.29
N CYS A 100 7.13 -7.00 0.13
CA CYS A 100 8.56 -7.20 -0.01
C CYS A 100 8.87 -7.56 -1.46
N THR A 101 9.45 -6.63 -2.21
CA THR A 101 9.80 -6.81 -3.62
C THR A 101 11.28 -6.47 -3.81
N LYS A 102 12.06 -7.42 -4.34
CA LYS A 102 13.51 -7.26 -4.53
C LYS A 102 14.22 -6.83 -3.23
N ASN A 103 13.92 -7.54 -2.15
CA ASN A 103 14.46 -7.29 -0.81
C ASN A 103 14.20 -5.88 -0.27
N LYS A 104 13.16 -5.19 -0.78
CA LYS A 104 12.70 -3.88 -0.30
C LYS A 104 11.20 -3.85 -0.08
N TRP A 105 10.79 -3.31 1.06
CA TRP A 105 9.38 -3.02 1.33
C TRP A 105 8.89 -1.90 0.41
N THR A 106 7.97 -2.22 -0.48
CA THR A 106 7.40 -1.30 -1.48
C THR A 106 5.94 -1.04 -1.16
N LEU A 107 5.51 0.22 -1.12
CA LEU A 107 4.11 0.58 -0.95
C LEU A 107 3.31 0.11 -2.16
N VAL A 108 2.32 -0.75 -1.91
CA VAL A 108 1.45 -1.31 -2.94
C VAL A 108 0.00 -0.86 -2.79
N GLN A 109 -0.39 -0.33 -1.63
CA GLN A 109 -1.74 0.15 -1.40
C GLN A 109 -1.81 1.14 -0.23
N SER A 110 -2.58 2.22 -0.39
CA SER A 110 -2.98 3.11 0.71
C SER A 110 -4.17 2.52 1.48
N CYS A 111 -4.15 2.61 2.80
CA CYS A 111 -5.17 2.07 3.71
C CYS A 111 -5.78 3.20 4.57
N LEU A 112 -6.40 4.20 3.93
CA LEU A 112 -6.88 5.40 4.62
C LEU A 112 -8.32 5.26 5.15
N GLY A 113 -8.99 4.14 4.87
CA GLY A 113 -10.29 3.83 5.45
C GLY A 113 -10.22 3.64 6.96
N GLU A 114 -11.36 3.68 7.64
CA GLU A 114 -11.42 3.69 9.11
C GLU A 114 -10.80 2.43 9.75
N ARG A 115 -10.81 1.29 9.05
CA ARG A 115 -10.19 0.06 9.57
C ARG A 115 -8.67 0.03 9.38
N ALA A 116 -8.12 0.98 8.63
CA ALA A 116 -6.69 1.12 8.34
C ALA A 116 -6.08 -0.17 7.75
N CYS A 117 -4.76 -0.29 7.84
CA CYS A 117 -4.05 -1.54 7.64
C CYS A 117 -4.04 -2.36 8.93
N VAL A 118 -4.41 -3.63 8.84
CA VAL A 118 -4.41 -4.57 9.95
C VAL A 118 -3.60 -5.80 9.57
N MET A 119 -2.67 -6.17 10.45
CA MET A 119 -1.93 -7.42 10.35
C MET A 119 -2.49 -8.41 11.37
N GLU A 120 -3.13 -9.48 10.89
CA GLU A 120 -3.64 -10.58 11.71
C GLU A 120 -2.90 -11.88 11.34
N LYS A 121 -2.06 -12.36 12.27
CA LYS A 121 -1.21 -13.55 12.08
C LYS A 121 -0.22 -13.39 10.92
N LYS A 122 -0.58 -13.87 9.73
CA LYS A 122 0.22 -13.79 8.49
C LYS A 122 -0.61 -13.18 7.35
N LYS A 123 -1.73 -12.56 7.67
CA LYS A 123 -2.64 -11.96 6.71
C LYS A 123 -2.71 -10.46 6.98
N VAL A 124 -2.30 -9.68 5.99
CA VAL A 124 -2.59 -8.25 5.96
C VAL A 124 -3.99 -8.02 5.39
N THR A 125 -4.71 -7.06 5.95
CA THR A 125 -5.93 -6.51 5.37
C THR A 125 -5.77 -5.00 5.31
N CYS A 126 -6.12 -4.39 4.18
CA CYS A 126 -6.00 -2.96 3.95
C CYS A 126 -7.38 -2.38 3.64
N ASP A 127 -7.80 -1.38 4.40
CA ASP A 127 -9.01 -0.62 4.09
C ASP A 127 -8.70 0.55 3.16
N ASN A 128 -8.78 0.31 1.87
CA ASN A 128 -8.60 1.30 0.81
C ASN A 128 -9.91 1.96 0.37
N SER A 129 -10.99 1.84 1.15
CA SER A 129 -12.27 2.51 0.87
C SER A 129 -12.18 4.05 0.90
N VAL A 130 -11.05 4.59 1.38
CA VAL A 130 -10.64 5.98 1.24
C VAL A 130 -9.24 6.02 0.61
N ALA A 131 -9.04 6.89 -0.37
CA ALA A 131 -7.75 7.05 -1.07
C ALA A 131 -7.60 8.46 -1.66
N ASN A 132 -6.37 8.89 -1.92
CA ASN A 132 -6.09 10.08 -2.73
C ASN A 132 -5.95 9.73 -4.21
N VAL A 133 -6.11 10.73 -5.08
CA VAL A 133 -5.74 10.57 -6.50
C VAL A 133 -4.23 10.32 -6.61
N GLY A 134 -3.87 9.28 -7.35
CA GLY A 134 -2.48 8.84 -7.55
C GLY A 134 -1.99 7.80 -6.53
N ASP A 135 -2.76 7.53 -5.47
CA ASP A 135 -2.43 6.47 -4.51
C ASP A 135 -2.37 5.12 -5.23
N ALA A 136 -1.42 4.28 -4.82
CA ALA A 136 -1.30 2.92 -5.35
C ALA A 136 -2.52 2.07 -4.95
N CYS A 137 -2.92 1.18 -5.85
CA CYS A 137 -3.98 0.21 -5.63
C CYS A 137 -3.66 -1.10 -6.37
N ARG A 138 -4.16 -2.22 -5.86
CA ARG A 138 -3.85 -3.56 -6.36
C ARG A 138 -4.95 -4.15 -7.23
N GLU A 139 -6.19 -3.95 -6.81
CA GLU A 139 -7.36 -4.52 -7.47
C GLU A 139 -7.93 -3.50 -8.45
N GLU A 140 -7.86 -3.79 -9.74
CA GLU A 140 -8.47 -2.94 -10.78
C GLU A 140 -9.98 -2.83 -10.56
N GLU A 141 -10.56 -1.68 -10.92
CA GLU A 141 -11.98 -1.38 -10.70
C GLU A 141 -12.41 -1.41 -9.23
N ASP A 142 -11.47 -1.38 -8.27
CA ASP A 142 -11.79 -1.11 -6.88
C ASP A 142 -12.10 0.39 -6.67
N TYR A 143 -13.02 0.68 -5.74
CA TYR A 143 -13.54 2.03 -5.55
C TYR A 143 -13.18 2.58 -4.17
N ALA A 144 -12.86 3.87 -4.14
CA ALA A 144 -12.58 4.61 -2.92
C ALA A 144 -13.29 5.96 -2.90
N CYS A 145 -13.56 6.48 -1.70
CA CYS A 145 -13.85 7.90 -1.54
C CYS A 145 -12.56 8.71 -1.42
N SER A 146 -12.56 9.90 -2.00
CA SER A 146 -11.61 10.95 -1.62
C SER A 146 -11.77 11.30 -0.13
N PRO A 147 -10.70 11.73 0.58
CA PRO A 147 -10.79 12.03 2.01
C PRO A 147 -11.73 13.19 2.34
N ASP A 148 -11.91 14.14 1.42
CA ASP A 148 -12.85 15.26 1.56
C ASP A 148 -14.30 14.89 1.19
N LYS A 149 -14.53 13.62 0.79
CA LYS A 149 -15.81 13.04 0.38
C LYS A 149 -16.43 13.70 -0.85
N LYS A 150 -15.67 14.42 -1.67
CA LYS A 150 -16.21 15.13 -2.85
C LYS A 150 -16.10 14.37 -4.17
N ALA A 151 -15.36 13.26 -4.16
CA ALA A 151 -15.15 12.42 -5.34
C ALA A 151 -15.15 10.94 -4.97
N ALA A 152 -15.65 10.13 -5.90
CA ALA A 152 -15.39 8.70 -5.96
C ALA A 152 -14.21 8.46 -6.90
N LEU A 153 -13.31 7.59 -6.48
CA LEU A 153 -12.12 7.19 -7.19
C LEU A 153 -12.27 5.73 -7.62
N ALA A 154 -11.62 5.38 -8.72
CA ALA A 154 -11.50 4.00 -9.19
C ALA A 154 -10.03 3.65 -9.41
N CYS A 155 -9.65 2.44 -9.06
CA CYS A 155 -8.32 1.90 -9.36
C CYS A 155 -8.20 1.64 -10.86
N ARG A 156 -7.26 2.32 -11.51
CA ARG A 156 -6.94 2.14 -12.93
C ARG A 156 -5.45 2.10 -13.13
N LYS A 157 -4.94 1.04 -13.74
CA LYS A 157 -3.50 0.83 -14.00
C LYS A 157 -2.68 0.93 -12.71
N GLY A 158 -3.18 0.34 -11.64
CA GLY A 158 -2.54 0.31 -10.32
C GLY A 158 -2.54 1.63 -9.55
N GLN A 159 -3.31 2.65 -9.98
CA GLN A 159 -3.46 3.91 -9.26
C GLN A 159 -4.91 4.35 -9.16
N PHE A 160 -5.29 4.95 -8.04
CA PHE A 160 -6.59 5.58 -7.88
C PHE A 160 -6.66 6.85 -8.75
N VAL A 161 -7.66 6.92 -9.61
CA VAL A 161 -7.98 8.11 -10.41
C VAL A 161 -9.42 8.54 -10.16
N GLN A 162 -9.72 9.82 -10.40
CA GLN A 162 -11.09 10.32 -10.24
C GLN A 162 -12.03 9.63 -11.22
N ALA A 163 -13.07 8.99 -10.69
CA ALA A 163 -14.11 8.32 -11.46
C ALA A 163 -15.35 9.22 -11.59
N SER A 164 -15.81 9.80 -10.48
CA SER A 164 -16.97 10.70 -10.45
C SER A 164 -16.79 11.81 -9.41
N LEU A 165 -17.45 12.95 -9.64
CA LEU A 165 -17.60 14.02 -8.64
C LEU A 165 -18.93 13.85 -7.89
N CYS A 166 -18.87 13.75 -6.57
CA CYS A 166 -20.01 13.53 -5.69
C CYS A 166 -20.49 14.89 -5.13
N LYS A 167 -21.06 15.72 -5.99
CA LYS A 167 -21.46 17.10 -5.62
C LYS A 167 -22.80 17.18 -4.91
N GLY A 168 -23.55 16.08 -4.85
CA GLY A 168 -24.79 16.01 -4.09
C GLY A 168 -24.54 16.13 -2.58
N PRO A 169 -25.57 16.47 -1.80
CA PRO A 169 -25.44 16.81 -0.39
C PRO A 169 -24.89 15.68 0.49
N LYS A 170 -25.04 14.41 0.08
CA LYS A 170 -24.50 13.27 0.83
C LYS A 170 -23.03 12.98 0.51
N GLY A 171 -22.47 13.59 -0.54
CA GLY A 171 -21.10 13.36 -1.00
C GLY A 171 -20.81 11.88 -1.32
N CYS A 172 -19.53 11.54 -1.24
CA CYS A 172 -19.03 10.17 -1.30
C CYS A 172 -19.13 9.51 0.08
N ARG A 173 -19.66 8.29 0.13
CA ARG A 173 -19.86 7.53 1.37
C ARG A 173 -19.43 6.09 1.18
N VAL A 174 -18.80 5.51 2.20
CA VAL A 174 -18.57 4.08 2.29
C VAL A 174 -19.74 3.48 3.07
N THR A 175 -20.46 2.54 2.46
CA THR A 175 -21.60 1.83 3.06
C THR A 175 -21.33 0.32 3.08
N GLY A 176 -22.22 -0.43 3.71
CA GLY A 176 -22.10 -1.89 3.84
C GLY A 176 -21.51 -2.33 5.19
N SER A 177 -21.19 -3.62 5.28
CA SER A 177 -20.70 -4.25 6.51
C SER A 177 -19.69 -5.35 6.20
N LYS A 178 -19.02 -5.86 7.23
CA LYS A 178 -18.06 -6.98 7.10
C LYS A 178 -18.68 -8.20 6.42
N ASP A 179 -19.97 -8.45 6.63
CA ASP A 179 -20.67 -9.63 6.10
C ASP A 179 -21.21 -9.42 4.68
N GLN A 180 -21.50 -8.17 4.29
CA GLN A 180 -22.11 -7.82 3.00
C GLN A 180 -21.12 -7.24 1.98
N GLY A 181 -19.88 -6.96 2.41
CA GLY A 181 -18.93 -6.17 1.66
C GLY A 181 -19.17 -4.67 1.83
N PHE A 182 -18.11 -3.91 1.64
CA PHE A 182 -18.15 -2.44 1.67
C PHE A 182 -18.37 -1.93 0.25
N LYS A 183 -19.10 -0.83 0.11
CA LYS A 183 -19.42 -0.20 -1.17
C LYS A 183 -19.17 1.28 -1.09
N VAL A 184 -18.67 1.85 -2.18
CA VAL A 184 -18.57 3.29 -2.36
C VAL A 184 -19.83 3.80 -3.05
N GLU A 185 -20.54 4.69 -2.39
CA GLU A 185 -21.69 5.41 -2.91
C GLU A 185 -21.32 6.86 -3.18
N CYS A 186 -21.47 7.30 -4.42
CA CYS A 186 -21.29 8.69 -4.82
C CYS A 186 -22.66 9.35 -4.99
N ASP A 187 -22.92 10.42 -4.24
CA ASP A 187 -24.08 11.27 -4.49
C ASP A 187 -23.78 12.22 -5.65
N ASP A 188 -24.09 11.76 -6.86
CA ASP A 188 -23.98 12.51 -8.11
C ASP A 188 -25.34 13.08 -8.56
N SER A 189 -26.29 13.27 -7.63
CA SER A 189 -27.59 13.92 -7.89
C SER A 189 -27.46 15.36 -8.41
N VAL A 190 -26.31 15.97 -8.15
CA VAL A 190 -25.91 17.27 -8.67
C VAL A 190 -24.62 17.11 -9.47
N ALA A 191 -24.56 17.73 -10.65
CA ALA A 191 -23.38 17.73 -11.52
C ALA A 191 -23.26 19.05 -12.31
N ALA A 192 -22.17 19.19 -13.06
CA ALA A 192 -21.92 20.25 -14.03
C ALA A 192 -21.51 19.64 -15.37
N VAL A 193 -21.72 20.40 -16.46
CA VAL A 193 -21.26 19.98 -17.79
C VAL A 193 -19.74 19.76 -17.78
N GLY A 194 -19.32 18.61 -18.28
CA GLY A 194 -17.91 18.19 -18.35
C GLY A 194 -17.40 17.45 -17.11
N ASP A 195 -18.18 17.37 -16.03
CA ASP A 195 -17.83 16.52 -14.88
C ASP A 195 -17.69 15.05 -15.30
N ALA A 196 -16.72 14.36 -14.71
CA ALA A 196 -16.55 12.92 -14.92
C ALA A 196 -17.72 12.13 -14.32
N CYS A 197 -18.13 11.07 -15.01
CA CYS A 197 -19.18 10.15 -14.59
C CYS A 197 -18.89 8.73 -15.08
N GLU A 198 -19.32 7.72 -14.31
CA GLU A 198 -19.04 6.31 -14.65
C GLU A 198 -20.19 5.60 -15.35
N LYS A 199 -21.42 5.86 -14.92
CA LYS A 199 -22.59 5.15 -15.41
C LYS A 199 -23.13 5.91 -16.63
N GLU A 200 -22.88 5.38 -17.82
CA GLU A 200 -23.50 5.89 -19.05
C GLU A 200 -25.01 5.95 -18.89
N GLU A 201 -25.65 6.92 -19.53
CA GLU A 201 -27.10 7.13 -19.46
C GLU A 201 -27.62 7.49 -18.05
N HIS A 202 -26.72 7.76 -17.11
CA HIS A 202 -27.09 8.30 -15.81
C HIS A 202 -27.43 9.78 -15.90
N PHE A 203 -28.48 10.19 -15.18
CA PHE A 203 -28.96 11.56 -15.20
C PHE A 203 -28.69 12.26 -13.87
N SER A 204 -28.45 13.57 -13.94
CA SER A 204 -28.19 14.42 -12.79
C SER A 204 -28.77 15.81 -13.01
N CYS A 205 -28.95 16.58 -11.94
CA CYS A 205 -29.36 17.98 -12.04
C CYS A 205 -28.16 18.92 -12.01
N SER A 206 -28.24 20.04 -12.73
CA SER A 206 -27.32 21.16 -12.50
C SER A 206 -27.53 21.77 -11.12
N ALA A 207 -26.48 22.38 -10.55
CA ALA A 207 -26.52 22.98 -9.21
C ALA A 207 -27.55 24.13 -9.06
N ASP A 208 -27.93 24.78 -10.16
CA ASP A 208 -28.98 25.80 -10.20
C ASP A 208 -30.40 25.23 -10.36
N GLU A 209 -30.54 23.90 -10.42
CA GLU A 209 -31.79 23.16 -10.62
C GLU A 209 -32.49 23.50 -11.95
N ARG A 210 -31.78 23.99 -12.97
CA ARG A 210 -32.38 24.39 -14.26
C ARG A 210 -32.11 23.45 -15.42
N THR A 211 -31.21 22.49 -15.27
CA THR A 211 -30.76 21.64 -16.38
C THR A 211 -30.70 20.18 -15.92
N ILE A 212 -31.22 19.28 -16.75
CA ILE A 212 -30.96 17.84 -16.68
C ILE A 212 -29.68 17.57 -17.46
N LEU A 213 -28.74 16.89 -16.82
CA LEU A 213 -27.49 16.45 -17.39
C LEU A 213 -27.54 14.94 -17.59
N ARG A 214 -26.87 14.43 -18.63
CA ARG A 214 -26.76 13.00 -18.93
C ARG A 214 -25.30 12.62 -19.10
N CYS A 215 -24.91 11.51 -18.50
CA CYS A 215 -23.58 10.95 -18.67
C CYS A 215 -23.46 10.34 -20.07
N ARG A 216 -22.55 10.89 -20.88
CA ARG A 216 -22.18 10.39 -22.21
C ARG A 216 -20.67 10.43 -22.35
N ASN A 217 -20.07 9.34 -22.83
CA ASN A 217 -18.61 9.24 -23.00
C ASN A 217 -17.85 9.59 -21.71
N LYS A 218 -18.33 9.07 -20.57
CA LYS A 218 -17.79 9.33 -19.22
C LYS A 218 -17.78 10.79 -18.76
N LYS A 219 -18.59 11.66 -19.40
CA LYS A 219 -18.77 13.05 -18.97
C LYS A 219 -20.24 13.45 -18.95
N PHE A 220 -20.61 14.30 -18.01
CA PHE A 220 -21.94 14.90 -18.03
C PHE A 220 -22.07 15.92 -19.16
N GLU A 221 -23.04 15.72 -20.03
CA GLU A 221 -23.45 16.63 -21.10
C GLU A 221 -24.84 17.20 -20.80
N LEU A 222 -25.19 18.32 -21.43
CA LEU A 222 -26.54 18.89 -21.32
C LEU A 222 -27.54 17.99 -22.05
N GLU A 223 -28.58 17.54 -21.35
CA GLU A 223 -29.71 16.82 -21.95
C GLU A 223 -30.88 17.76 -22.21
N GLU A 224 -31.36 18.45 -21.17
CA GLU A 224 -32.57 19.26 -21.23
C GLU A 224 -32.48 20.48 -20.30
N LYS A 225 -33.05 21.61 -20.73
CA LYS A 225 -33.26 22.78 -19.86
C LYS A 225 -34.72 22.83 -19.43
N CYS A 226 -34.96 22.88 -18.11
CA CYS A 226 -36.30 23.01 -17.56
C CYS A 226 -36.93 24.36 -17.92
N LYS A 227 -38.26 24.39 -18.03
CA LYS A 227 -38.98 25.65 -18.28
C LYS A 227 -38.84 26.59 -17.08
N SER A 228 -39.11 27.89 -17.28
CA SER A 228 -38.88 28.93 -16.27
C SER A 228 -39.55 28.69 -14.91
N ARG A 229 -40.68 27.97 -14.87
CA ARG A 229 -41.40 27.61 -13.64
C ARG A 229 -41.07 26.22 -13.10
N GLU A 230 -40.37 25.40 -13.86
CA GLU A 230 -39.98 24.04 -13.49
C GLU A 230 -38.58 24.06 -12.88
N LYS A 231 -38.31 23.04 -12.06
CA LYS A 231 -36.99 22.76 -11.50
C LYS A 231 -36.60 21.32 -11.79
N CYS A 232 -35.33 21.10 -12.08
CA CYS A 232 -34.75 19.77 -12.12
C CYS A 232 -34.77 19.19 -10.71
N GLN A 233 -35.40 18.03 -10.54
CA GLN A 233 -35.47 17.33 -9.26
C GLN A 233 -35.37 15.83 -9.47
N ILE A 234 -35.00 15.12 -8.40
CA ILE A 234 -35.03 13.66 -8.37
C ILE A 234 -36.25 13.21 -7.55
N ARG A 235 -37.22 12.57 -8.21
CA ARG A 235 -38.44 12.02 -7.57
C ARG A 235 -38.55 10.54 -7.86
N GLY A 236 -38.62 9.71 -6.80
CA GLY A 236 -38.73 8.26 -6.95
C GLY A 236 -37.57 7.60 -7.73
N GLY A 237 -36.39 8.21 -7.72
CA GLY A 237 -35.22 7.75 -8.48
C GLY A 237 -35.19 8.20 -9.94
N GLN A 238 -36.14 9.00 -10.40
CA GLN A 238 -36.15 9.60 -11.73
C GLN A 238 -35.75 11.07 -11.66
N VAL A 239 -34.87 11.48 -12.57
CA VAL A 239 -34.50 12.88 -12.78
C VAL A 239 -35.46 13.49 -13.80
N GLY A 240 -36.03 14.64 -13.48
CA GLY A 240 -36.98 15.31 -14.37
C GLY A 240 -37.21 16.77 -14.01
N CYS A 241 -37.85 17.50 -14.93
CA CYS A 241 -38.34 18.85 -14.71
C CYS A 241 -39.76 18.80 -14.13
N TYR A 242 -39.94 19.35 -12.93
CA TYR A 242 -41.21 19.35 -12.20
C TYR A 242 -41.59 20.73 -11.67
#